data_AF-A0A6G1BNS8-F1
#
_entry.id   AF-A0A6G1BNS8-F1
#
_cell.length_a   1.000
_cell.length_b   1.000
_cell.length_c   1.000
_cell.angle_alpha   90.00
_cell.angle_beta   90.00
_cell.angle_gamma   90.00
#
_symmetry.space_group_name_H-M   'P 1'
#
loop_
_entity.id
_entity.type
_entity.pdbx_description
1 polymer ?
#
loop_
_entity_poly.entity_id
_entity_poly.type
_entity_poly.pdbx_seq_one_letter_code
_entity_poly.pdbx_strand_id
1 'polypeptide(L)'
;MSAARSFPNWVMLDRFVFRRDDDKTFPNNEKATIRASGLTTREKPFNIAFCLAEPPGISRLYVQLPGFPGPRKIEPLSIVATHRHLILFCLTSPIDENPRIIDVQDLFIYDTSAISSSQPQFKVLPPCTELYNDGPRICRPPQNTTKCRLLMILSMGLLCRGEEEFAVVELNLYRFSAVKVQAQLCVLRSHTSTGPRGIHRSWHTMQLPINIHGNPRDM
;
A
#
# COMPACT_ATOMS: atom_id res chain seq x y z
N MET A 1 -23.51 31.37 -11.85
CA MET A 1 -22.44 31.15 -10.87
C MET A 1 -22.47 29.68 -10.49
N SER A 2 -21.50 28.90 -10.93
CA SER A 2 -21.42 27.47 -10.58
C SER A 2 -20.82 27.38 -9.17
N ALA A 3 -21.58 26.90 -8.20
CA ALA A 3 -21.02 26.60 -6.89
C ALA A 3 -19.93 25.55 -7.08
N ALA A 4 -18.68 25.90 -6.76
CA ALA A 4 -17.63 24.91 -6.65
C ALA A 4 -18.13 23.85 -5.66
N ARG A 5 -18.32 22.62 -6.13
CA ARG A 5 -18.69 21.50 -5.26
C ARG A 5 -17.62 21.44 -4.17
N SER A 6 -17.97 21.84 -2.95
CA SER A 6 -17.11 21.63 -1.80
C SER A 6 -16.97 20.13 -1.63
N PHE A 7 -15.78 19.58 -1.94
CA PHE A 7 -15.52 18.17 -1.70
C PHE A 7 -15.80 17.86 -0.23
N PRO A 8 -16.48 16.74 0.08
CA PRO A 8 -16.75 16.39 1.46
C PRO A 8 -15.41 16.17 2.21
N ASN A 9 -15.36 16.53 3.48
CA ASN A 9 -14.19 16.36 4.35
C ASN A 9 -13.85 14.89 4.65
N TRP A 10 -14.71 13.97 4.23
CA TRP A 10 -14.52 12.52 4.29
C TRP A 10 -15.30 11.85 3.16
N VAL A 11 -14.89 10.64 2.81
CA VAL A 11 -15.60 9.77 1.85
C VAL A 11 -15.66 8.36 2.41
N MET A 12 -16.72 7.62 2.11
CA MET A 12 -16.68 6.16 2.24
C MET A 12 -16.07 5.59 0.99
N LEU A 13 -14.96 4.86 1.12
CA LEU A 13 -14.31 4.17 0.01
C LEU A 13 -14.63 2.68 0.09
N ASP A 14 -15.04 2.10 -1.03
CA ASP A 14 -15.18 0.65 -1.16
C ASP A 14 -13.82 -0.03 -0.92
N ARG A 15 -13.84 -1.16 -0.21
CA ARG A 15 -12.62 -1.95 0.03
C ARG A 15 -12.12 -2.64 -1.25
N PHE A 16 -12.99 -2.81 -2.24
CA PHE A 16 -12.68 -3.49 -3.49
C PHE A 16 -12.16 -2.52 -4.55
N VAL A 17 -11.18 -2.99 -5.33
CA VAL A 17 -10.64 -2.28 -6.49
C VAL A 17 -11.27 -2.85 -7.75
N PHE A 18 -11.87 -1.97 -8.56
CA PHE A 18 -12.58 -2.37 -9.77
C PHE A 18 -11.67 -2.28 -11.00
N ARG A 19 -11.07 -3.39 -11.40
CA ARG A 19 -10.25 -3.44 -12.61
C ARG A 19 -11.09 -3.33 -13.88
N ARG A 20 -10.72 -2.41 -14.77
CA ARG A 20 -11.29 -2.18 -16.11
C ARG A 20 -10.13 -1.86 -17.05
N ASP A 21 -9.73 -2.86 -17.84
CA ASP A 21 -8.56 -2.72 -18.73
C ASP A 21 -8.92 -2.04 -20.06
N ASP A 22 -10.21 -2.09 -20.45
CA ASP A 22 -10.70 -1.43 -21.67
C ASP A 22 -11.16 0.00 -21.41
N ASP A 23 -10.85 0.89 -22.35
CA ASP A 23 -11.16 2.32 -22.25
C ASP A 23 -12.67 2.63 -22.27
N LYS A 24 -13.50 1.68 -22.74
CA LYS A 24 -14.95 1.85 -22.83
C LYS A 24 -15.63 1.71 -21.47
N THR A 25 -15.10 0.85 -20.60
CA THR A 25 -15.66 0.58 -19.27
C THR A 25 -14.88 1.26 -18.15
N PHE A 26 -13.64 1.67 -18.39
CA PHE A 26 -12.91 2.54 -17.45
C PHE A 26 -13.62 3.90 -17.36
N PRO A 27 -13.83 4.47 -16.15
CA PRO A 27 -14.52 5.74 -16.01
C PRO A 27 -13.89 6.83 -16.88
N ASN A 28 -14.70 7.70 -17.48
CA ASN A 28 -14.25 8.88 -18.21
C ASN A 28 -14.11 10.08 -17.26
N ASN A 29 -13.67 11.24 -17.78
CA ASN A 29 -13.45 12.45 -16.98
C ASN A 29 -14.74 13.01 -16.35
N GLU A 30 -15.91 12.68 -16.89
CA GLU A 30 -17.20 13.12 -16.34
C GLU A 30 -17.59 12.33 -15.09
N LYS A 31 -17.24 11.03 -15.04
CA LYS A 31 -17.59 10.12 -13.94
C LYS A 31 -16.55 10.09 -12.82
N ALA A 32 -15.28 10.30 -13.14
CA ALA A 32 -14.18 10.25 -12.19
C ALA A 32 -13.43 11.57 -12.16
N THR A 33 -13.66 12.33 -11.09
CA THR A 33 -13.06 13.66 -10.88
C THR A 33 -11.57 13.58 -10.53
N ILE A 34 -11.13 12.43 -9.99
CA ILE A 34 -9.75 12.21 -9.59
C ILE A 34 -9.19 11.04 -10.40
N ARG A 35 -8.09 11.29 -11.11
CA ARG A 35 -7.42 10.31 -11.97
C ARG A 35 -5.93 10.47 -11.81
N ALA A 36 -5.19 9.38 -11.91
CA ALA A 36 -3.75 9.41 -11.91
C ALA A 36 -3.18 8.26 -12.72
N SER A 37 -1.98 8.46 -13.25
CA SER A 37 -1.22 7.45 -13.97
C SER A 37 0.14 7.27 -13.32
N GLY A 38 0.62 6.04 -13.27
CA GLY A 38 1.91 5.71 -12.68
C GLY A 38 2.61 4.60 -13.43
N LEU A 39 3.88 4.39 -13.06
CA LEU A 39 4.70 3.28 -13.55
C LEU A 39 5.12 2.43 -12.36
N THR A 40 5.08 1.12 -12.53
CA THR A 40 5.73 0.16 -11.63
C THR A 40 7.26 0.27 -11.73
N THR A 41 7.97 -0.36 -10.79
CA THR A 41 9.44 -0.45 -10.89
C THR A 41 9.91 -1.26 -12.10
N ARG A 42 9.01 -2.02 -12.73
CA ARG A 42 9.22 -2.72 -14.00
C ARG A 42 8.73 -1.94 -15.22
N GLU A 43 8.48 -0.65 -15.07
CA GLU A 43 8.01 0.25 -16.13
C GLU A 43 6.66 -0.16 -16.75
N LYS A 44 5.91 -1.07 -16.10
CA LYS A 44 4.53 -1.35 -16.49
C LYS A 44 3.62 -0.18 -16.09
N PRO A 45 2.84 0.38 -17.02
CA PRO A 45 1.92 1.46 -16.72
C PRO A 45 0.69 0.97 -15.97
N PHE A 46 0.13 1.86 -15.14
CA PHE A 46 -1.19 1.69 -14.54
C PHE A 46 -1.90 3.03 -14.43
N ASN A 47 -3.23 2.99 -14.53
CA ASN A 47 -4.08 4.16 -14.31
C ASN A 47 -5.05 3.88 -13.18
N ILE A 48 -5.36 4.90 -12.40
CA ILE A 48 -6.44 4.87 -11.41
C ILE A 48 -7.47 5.96 -11.69
N ALA A 49 -8.70 5.69 -11.30
CA ALA A 49 -9.78 6.66 -11.32
C ALA A 49 -10.66 6.48 -10.08
N PHE A 50 -10.87 7.55 -9.32
CA PHE A 50 -11.85 7.57 -8.24
C PHE A 50 -13.16 8.15 -8.71
N CYS A 51 -14.22 7.36 -8.59
CA CYS A 51 -15.59 7.83 -8.69
C CYS A 51 -16.07 8.15 -7.28
N LEU A 52 -16.08 9.44 -6.93
CA LEU A 52 -16.55 9.90 -5.64
C LEU A 52 -18.08 9.90 -5.59
N ALA A 53 -18.63 9.45 -4.46
CA ALA A 53 -20.03 9.57 -4.14
C ALA A 53 -20.18 10.51 -2.94
N GLU A 54 -21.22 11.34 -2.95
CA GLU A 54 -21.56 12.16 -1.78
C GLU A 54 -21.97 11.23 -0.62
N PRO A 55 -21.41 11.39 0.59
CA PRO A 55 -21.81 10.58 1.73
C PRO A 55 -23.33 10.65 1.99
N PRO A 56 -23.99 9.54 2.35
CA PRO A 56 -23.43 8.23 2.72
C PRO A 56 -23.14 7.28 1.54
N GLY A 57 -23.08 7.77 0.31
CA GLY A 57 -22.72 6.96 -0.86
C GLY A 57 -21.31 6.37 -0.76
N ILE A 58 -21.12 5.19 -1.35
CA ILE A 58 -19.84 4.49 -1.41
C ILE A 58 -19.09 4.93 -2.67
N SER A 59 -17.94 5.59 -2.47
CA SER A 59 -16.98 5.93 -3.52
C SER A 59 -16.21 4.68 -3.96
N ARG A 60 -15.79 4.65 -5.23
CA ARG A 60 -15.15 3.46 -5.82
C ARG A 60 -13.84 3.82 -6.50
N LEU A 61 -12.85 2.94 -6.33
CA LEU A 61 -11.58 3.00 -7.04
C LEU A 61 -11.59 2.04 -8.22
N TYR A 62 -11.33 2.59 -9.41
CA TYR A 62 -11.11 1.82 -10.63
C TYR A 62 -9.63 1.83 -10.99
N VAL A 63 -9.17 0.72 -11.56
CA VAL A 63 -7.79 0.58 -12.05
C VAL A 63 -7.78 0.05 -13.48
N GLN A 64 -6.88 0.56 -14.30
CA GLN A 64 -6.52 0.03 -15.61
C GLN A 64 -5.08 -0.48 -15.56
N LEU A 65 -4.86 -1.74 -15.96
CA LEU A 65 -3.56 -2.41 -15.82
C LEU A 65 -3.10 -3.01 -17.16
N PRO A 66 -2.68 -2.16 -18.11
CA PRO A 66 -2.14 -2.62 -19.39
C PRO A 66 -0.89 -3.49 -19.18
N GLY A 67 -0.83 -4.64 -19.86
CA GLY A 67 0.31 -5.56 -19.77
C GLY A 67 0.36 -6.43 -18.50
N PHE A 68 -0.71 -6.45 -17.70
CA PHE A 68 -0.90 -7.40 -16.60
C PHE A 68 -1.77 -8.58 -17.04
N PRO A 69 -1.58 -9.79 -16.46
CA PRO A 69 -2.49 -10.91 -16.69
C PRO A 69 -3.94 -10.49 -16.44
N GLY A 70 -4.89 -10.99 -17.24
CA GLY A 70 -6.27 -10.54 -17.19
C GLY A 70 -6.95 -10.66 -15.80
N PRO A 71 -8.05 -9.93 -15.58
CA PRO A 71 -8.67 -9.73 -14.25
C PRO A 71 -9.14 -11.03 -13.56
N ARG A 72 -9.37 -12.12 -14.31
CA ARG A 72 -9.79 -13.42 -13.76
C ARG A 72 -8.63 -14.24 -13.18
N LYS A 73 -7.39 -13.81 -13.36
CA LYS A 73 -6.19 -14.56 -12.96
C LYS A 73 -5.62 -14.07 -11.63
N ILE A 74 -5.58 -12.75 -11.39
CA ILE A 74 -4.99 -12.11 -10.21
C ILE A 74 -5.69 -10.75 -9.99
N GLU A 75 -5.86 -10.36 -8.72
CA GLU A 75 -6.09 -8.97 -8.31
C GLU A 75 -4.74 -8.32 -7.94
N PRO A 76 -4.04 -7.67 -8.88
CA PRO A 76 -2.68 -7.21 -8.65
C PRO A 76 -2.61 -5.89 -7.87
N LEU A 77 -3.72 -5.18 -7.63
CA LEU A 77 -3.72 -3.92 -6.89
C LEU A 77 -4.63 -4.03 -5.66
N SER A 78 -4.12 -3.63 -4.50
CA SER A 78 -4.86 -3.57 -3.25
C SER A 78 -4.74 -2.20 -2.57
N ILE A 79 -5.83 -1.73 -1.97
CA ILE A 79 -5.79 -0.63 -0.99
C ILE A 79 -5.29 -1.23 0.32
N VAL A 80 -4.15 -0.73 0.81
CA VAL A 80 -3.53 -1.25 2.03
C VAL A 80 -4.05 -0.52 3.25
N ALA A 81 -3.96 0.82 3.21
CA ALA A 81 -4.36 1.68 4.31
C ALA A 81 -4.64 3.09 3.78
N THR A 82 -5.46 3.84 4.52
CA THR A 82 -5.77 5.25 4.24
C THR A 82 -5.63 6.05 5.53
N HIS A 83 -5.06 7.25 5.44
CA HIS A 83 -5.03 8.17 6.57
C HIS A 83 -4.98 9.62 6.08
N ARG A 84 -6.02 10.40 6.42
CA ARG A 84 -6.24 11.77 5.93
C ARG A 84 -6.24 11.82 4.39
N HIS A 85 -5.41 12.65 3.79
CA HIS A 85 -5.26 12.84 2.34
C HIS A 85 -4.42 11.75 1.66
N LEU A 86 -3.84 10.81 2.41
CA LEU A 86 -2.94 9.79 1.86
C LEU A 86 -3.59 8.42 1.76
N ILE A 87 -3.31 7.75 0.65
CA ILE A 87 -3.73 6.37 0.37
C ILE A 87 -2.48 5.55 0.05
N LEU A 88 -2.31 4.42 0.74
CA LEU A 88 -1.26 3.44 0.46
C LEU A 88 -1.83 2.33 -0.43
N PHE A 89 -1.23 2.17 -1.60
CA PHE A 89 -1.52 1.09 -2.53
C PHE A 89 -0.38 0.08 -2.55
N CYS A 90 -0.74 -1.19 -2.77
CA CYS A 90 0.19 -2.23 -3.13
C CYS A 90 -0.15 -2.74 -4.52
N LEU A 91 0.84 -2.75 -5.41
CA LEU A 91 0.74 -3.34 -6.73
C LEU A 91 1.74 -4.50 -6.84
N THR A 92 1.21 -5.71 -7.03
CA THR A 92 2.01 -6.93 -7.17
C THR A 92 2.11 -7.33 -8.64
N SER A 93 3.33 -7.50 -9.13
CA SER A 93 3.61 -8.03 -10.47
C SER A 93 4.04 -9.50 -10.38
N PRO A 94 3.36 -10.43 -11.06
CA PRO A 94 3.71 -11.85 -11.04
C PRO A 94 5.00 -12.14 -11.83
N ILE A 95 5.67 -13.25 -11.48
CA ILE A 95 6.74 -13.86 -12.27
C ILE A 95 6.11 -14.60 -13.45
N ASP A 96 6.41 -14.16 -14.68
CA ASP A 96 6.05 -14.85 -15.91
C ASP A 96 4.56 -15.28 -15.98
N GLU A 97 4.27 -16.38 -16.68
CA GLU A 97 2.93 -16.94 -16.84
C GLU A 97 2.40 -17.63 -15.56
N ASN A 98 3.18 -17.70 -14.48
CA ASN A 98 2.75 -18.32 -13.23
C ASN A 98 2.19 -17.28 -12.24
N PRO A 99 0.86 -17.08 -12.19
CA PRO A 99 0.24 -16.05 -11.36
C PRO A 99 0.41 -16.28 -9.85
N ARG A 100 0.90 -17.46 -9.43
CA ARG A 100 1.03 -17.82 -8.01
C ARG A 100 2.32 -17.33 -7.37
N ILE A 101 3.27 -16.85 -8.16
CA ILE A 101 4.56 -16.38 -7.66
C ILE A 101 4.66 -14.88 -7.90
N ILE A 102 4.67 -14.11 -6.82
CA ILE A 102 4.84 -12.65 -6.86
C ILE A 102 6.33 -12.36 -6.98
N ASP A 103 6.70 -11.61 -8.02
CA ASP A 103 8.08 -11.21 -8.28
C ASP A 103 8.43 -9.91 -7.57
N VAL A 104 7.53 -8.94 -7.70
CA VAL A 104 7.76 -7.56 -7.27
C VAL A 104 6.50 -7.03 -6.60
N GLN A 105 6.72 -6.38 -5.46
CA GLN A 105 5.72 -5.65 -4.71
C GLN A 105 6.11 -4.17 -4.72
N ASP A 106 5.35 -3.38 -5.47
CA ASP A 106 5.50 -1.92 -5.49
C ASP A 106 4.48 -1.30 -4.53
N LEU A 107 4.97 -0.50 -3.59
CA LEU A 107 4.13 0.26 -2.68
C LEU A 107 4.09 1.71 -3.13
N PHE A 108 2.89 2.27 -3.23
CA PHE A 108 2.69 3.65 -3.67
C PHE A 108 1.92 4.44 -2.62
N ILE A 109 2.39 5.65 -2.35
CA ILE A 109 1.57 6.66 -1.69
C ILE A 109 0.93 7.52 -2.77
N TYR A 110 -0.39 7.65 -2.66
CA TYR A 110 -1.17 8.60 -3.42
C TYR A 110 -1.65 9.71 -2.51
N ASP A 111 -1.35 10.94 -2.91
CA ASP A 111 -1.74 12.16 -2.21
C ASP A 111 -2.94 12.79 -2.91
N THR A 112 -4.08 12.82 -2.23
CA THR A 112 -5.33 13.43 -2.70
C THR A 112 -5.36 14.95 -2.52
N SER A 113 -4.49 15.57 -1.73
CA SER A 113 -4.39 17.03 -1.63
C SER A 113 -3.76 17.65 -2.90
N ALA A 114 -2.92 16.87 -3.58
CA ALA A 114 -2.23 17.27 -4.80
C ALA A 114 -3.14 17.40 -6.04
N ILE A 115 -4.46 17.17 -5.92
CA ILE A 115 -5.45 17.33 -7.00
C ILE A 115 -5.44 18.75 -7.61
N SER A 116 -5.03 19.76 -6.82
CA SER A 116 -4.91 21.15 -7.28
C SER A 116 -3.64 21.43 -8.09
N SER A 117 -2.67 20.51 -8.07
CA SER A 117 -1.48 20.56 -8.92
C SER A 117 -1.73 19.74 -10.18
N SER A 118 -1.21 20.19 -11.31
CA SER A 118 -1.52 19.67 -12.65
C SER A 118 -1.18 18.18 -12.89
N GLN A 119 -0.59 17.49 -11.92
CA GLN A 119 -0.45 16.03 -11.92
C GLN A 119 -0.51 15.45 -10.49
N PRO A 120 -1.37 14.45 -10.24
CA PRO A 120 -1.30 13.65 -9.02
C PRO A 120 0.05 12.94 -8.92
N GLN A 121 0.77 13.15 -7.82
CA GLN A 121 2.09 12.55 -7.62
C GLN A 121 1.95 11.20 -6.92
N PHE A 122 2.02 10.11 -7.68
CA PHE A 122 2.34 8.83 -7.08
C PHE A 122 3.77 8.85 -6.58
N LYS A 123 3.92 8.55 -5.28
CA LYS A 123 5.23 8.37 -4.67
C LYS A 123 5.48 6.89 -4.45
N VAL A 124 6.36 6.30 -5.26
CA VAL A 124 6.84 4.93 -5.06
C VAL A 124 7.66 4.89 -3.78
N LEU A 125 7.38 3.92 -2.92
CA LEU A 125 8.15 3.67 -1.72
C LEU A 125 9.36 2.77 -2.07
N PRO A 126 10.50 2.96 -1.40
CA PRO A 126 11.65 2.08 -1.58
C PRO A 126 11.26 0.64 -1.21
N PRO A 127 11.84 -0.38 -1.85
CA PRO A 127 11.63 -1.76 -1.43
C PRO A 127 12.21 -2.01 -0.05
N CYS A 128 11.64 -2.96 0.70
CA CYS A 128 12.20 -3.39 1.97
C CYS A 128 13.40 -4.31 1.72
N THR A 129 14.60 -3.87 2.10
CA THR A 129 15.83 -4.67 2.01
C THR A 129 16.20 -5.34 3.32
N GLU A 130 15.49 -5.03 4.41
CA GLU A 130 15.70 -5.71 5.67
C GLU A 130 15.28 -7.17 5.52
N LEU A 131 16.21 -8.06 5.86
CA LEU A 131 15.94 -9.49 5.86
C LEU A 131 14.92 -9.81 6.94
N TYR A 132 14.11 -10.84 6.69
CA TYR A 132 13.33 -11.46 7.76
C TYR A 132 14.30 -11.87 8.87
N ASN A 133 14.23 -11.19 10.02
CA ASN A 133 14.88 -11.71 11.22
C ASN A 133 14.28 -13.11 11.46
N ASP A 134 15.12 -14.10 11.76
CA ASP A 134 14.77 -15.51 11.94
C ASP A 134 13.78 -15.74 13.11
N GLY A 135 12.54 -15.28 12.96
CA GLY A 135 11.41 -15.66 13.79
C GLY A 135 11.04 -17.13 13.52
N PRO A 136 10.29 -17.78 14.43
CA PRO A 136 9.94 -19.19 14.28
C PRO A 136 9.08 -19.39 13.03
N ARG A 137 9.70 -19.97 11.99
CA ARG A 137 9.12 -20.65 10.82
C ARG A 137 7.66 -20.29 10.49
N ILE A 138 7.43 -19.08 9.99
CA ILE A 138 6.27 -18.80 9.13
C ILE A 138 6.70 -19.14 7.71
N CYS A 139 5.85 -19.87 6.98
CA CYS A 139 6.07 -20.38 5.63
C CYS A 139 6.74 -19.34 4.74
N ARG A 140 8.04 -19.53 4.51
CA ARG A 140 8.87 -18.65 3.70
C ARG A 140 8.53 -18.88 2.22
N PRO A 141 8.37 -17.84 1.40
CA PRO A 141 8.56 -17.98 -0.04
C PRO A 141 9.97 -18.53 -0.29
N PRO A 142 10.17 -19.40 -1.30
CA PRO A 142 11.47 -20.01 -1.57
C PRO A 142 12.56 -18.93 -1.77
N GLN A 143 13.65 -19.09 -1.03
CA GLN A 143 14.79 -18.17 -0.83
C GLN A 143 15.66 -17.92 -2.08
N ASN A 144 15.15 -18.13 -3.30
CA ASN A 144 15.97 -18.11 -4.52
C ASN A 144 15.97 -16.79 -5.30
N THR A 145 15.36 -15.73 -4.79
CA THR A 145 15.49 -14.40 -5.39
C THR A 145 16.06 -13.43 -4.36
N THR A 146 17.38 -13.34 -4.32
CA THR A 146 18.08 -12.16 -3.84
C THR A 146 17.44 -10.93 -4.49
N LYS A 147 16.67 -10.13 -3.73
CA LYS A 147 16.89 -8.67 -3.63
C LYS A 147 15.93 -7.89 -2.72
N CYS A 148 14.69 -8.31 -2.44
CA CYS A 148 13.77 -7.53 -1.60
C CYS A 148 12.79 -8.39 -0.78
N ARG A 149 12.48 -7.96 0.44
CA ARG A 149 11.49 -8.58 1.32
C ARG A 149 10.08 -8.16 0.90
N LEU A 150 9.21 -9.13 0.62
CA LEU A 150 7.78 -8.90 0.45
C LEU A 150 7.16 -8.58 1.82
N LEU A 151 6.43 -7.46 1.91
CA LEU A 151 5.71 -7.04 3.11
C LEU A 151 4.30 -7.64 3.14
N MET A 152 3.84 -8.01 4.33
CA MET A 152 2.51 -8.54 4.59
C MET A 152 1.49 -7.40 4.59
N ILE A 153 0.85 -7.18 3.45
CA ILE A 153 -0.12 -6.09 3.22
C ILE A 153 -1.19 -6.01 4.33
N LEU A 154 -1.68 -7.16 4.81
CA LEU A 154 -2.74 -7.22 5.82
C LEU A 154 -2.32 -6.71 7.20
N SER A 155 -1.02 -6.62 7.48
CA SER A 155 -0.50 -6.09 8.74
C SER A 155 0.18 -4.73 8.57
N MET A 156 -0.04 -4.09 7.43
CA MET A 156 0.49 -2.77 7.16
C MET A 156 -0.45 -1.65 7.60
N GLY A 157 0.13 -0.52 7.96
CA GLY A 157 -0.57 0.69 8.35
C GLY A 157 0.11 1.94 7.76
N LEU A 158 -0.69 3.00 7.64
CA LEU A 158 -0.26 4.32 7.21
C LEU A 158 -0.66 5.34 8.27
N LEU A 159 0.27 6.20 8.65
CA LEU A 159 0.04 7.31 9.55
C LEU A 159 0.54 8.59 8.89
N CYS A 160 -0.33 9.60 8.80
CA CYS A 160 0.04 10.94 8.33
C CYS A 160 0.10 11.92 9.51
N ARG A 161 1.15 12.72 9.59
CA ARG A 161 1.38 13.76 10.59
C ARG A 161 1.49 15.11 9.89
N GLY A 162 0.49 15.96 10.05
CA GLY A 162 0.42 17.24 9.32
C GLY A 162 0.09 17.02 7.85
N GLU A 163 0.62 17.90 6.99
CA GLU A 163 0.40 17.84 5.52
C GLU A 163 1.53 17.12 4.79
N GLU A 164 2.75 17.14 5.32
CA GLU A 164 3.95 16.72 4.58
C GLU A 164 4.54 15.39 5.07
N GLU A 165 4.17 14.95 6.27
CA GLU A 165 4.82 13.83 6.92
C GLU A 165 3.96 12.57 6.98
N PHE A 166 4.58 11.42 6.74
CA PHE A 166 3.95 10.13 6.93
C PHE A 166 4.93 9.05 7.38
N ALA A 167 4.37 8.01 7.98
CA ALA A 167 5.03 6.75 8.27
C ALA A 167 4.20 5.60 7.71
N VAL A 168 4.87 4.62 7.11
CA VAL A 168 4.31 3.32 6.75
C VAL A 168 4.94 2.29 7.67
N VAL A 169 4.13 1.38 8.19
CA VAL A 169 4.60 0.32 9.08
C VAL A 169 4.01 -1.01 8.67
N GLU A 170 4.79 -2.07 8.81
CA GLU A 170 4.31 -3.44 8.83
C GLU A 170 4.50 -3.98 10.25
N LEU A 171 3.44 -4.56 10.82
CA LEU A 171 3.48 -5.24 12.12
C LEU A 171 3.57 -6.76 11.93
N ASN A 172 4.56 -7.39 12.54
CA ASN A 172 4.66 -8.84 12.65
C ASN A 172 4.58 -9.23 14.12
N LEU A 173 3.77 -10.24 14.42
CA LEU A 173 3.64 -10.81 15.76
C LEU A 173 4.22 -12.22 15.77
N TYR A 174 5.21 -12.45 16.63
CA TYR A 174 5.85 -13.75 16.81
C TYR A 174 5.48 -14.30 18.18
N ARG A 175 4.91 -15.49 18.20
CA ARG A 175 4.67 -16.24 19.44
C ARG A 175 5.79 -17.25 19.64
N PHE A 176 6.58 -17.08 20.70
CA PHE A 176 7.67 -18.01 21.04
C PHE A 176 7.25 -19.04 22.08
N SER A 177 6.32 -18.69 22.96
CA SER A 177 5.74 -19.60 23.95
C SER A 177 4.31 -19.18 24.31
N ALA A 178 3.68 -19.91 25.25
CA ALA A 178 2.35 -19.55 25.75
C ALA A 178 2.29 -18.12 26.34
N VAL A 179 3.39 -17.64 26.93
CA VAL A 179 3.48 -16.38 27.66
C VAL A 179 4.40 -15.33 27.03
N LYS A 180 5.12 -15.69 25.95
CA LYS A 180 6.08 -14.80 25.30
C LYS A 180 5.68 -14.52 23.86
N VAL A 181 5.22 -13.29 23.64
CA VAL A 181 4.94 -12.73 22.31
C VAL A 181 5.90 -11.57 22.06
N GLN A 182 6.38 -11.45 20.84
CA GLN A 182 7.20 -10.33 20.38
C GLN A 182 6.51 -9.66 19.21
N ALA A 183 6.39 -8.34 19.27
CA ALA A 183 6.06 -7.55 18.10
C ALA A 183 7.34 -7.10 17.40
N GLN A 184 7.30 -7.11 16.08
CA GLN A 184 8.30 -6.48 15.23
C GLN A 184 7.59 -5.48 14.34
N LEU A 185 8.10 -4.26 14.29
CA LEU A 185 7.60 -3.22 13.41
C LEU A 185 8.69 -2.90 12.40
N CYS A 186 8.40 -3.05 11.10
CA CYS A 186 9.25 -2.56 10.03
C CYS A 186 8.69 -1.23 9.54
N VAL A 187 9.45 -0.15 9.71
CA VAL A 187 8.93 1.22 9.59
C VAL A 187 9.68 1.97 8.50
N LEU A 188 8.93 2.65 7.64
CA LEU A 188 9.42 3.66 6.72
C LEU A 188 8.87 5.02 7.13
N ARG A 189 9.73 6.01 7.30
CA ARG A 189 9.32 7.41 7.57
C ARG A 189 9.67 8.29 6.38
N SER A 190 8.84 9.28 6.07
CA SER A 190 9.08 10.21 4.97
C SER A 190 10.33 11.11 5.16
N HIS A 191 10.74 11.37 6.42
CA HIS A 191 11.78 12.35 6.81
C HIS A 191 13.14 11.79 7.22
N THR A 192 13.45 10.49 7.10
CA THR A 192 14.77 9.98 7.53
C THR A 192 15.92 10.32 6.56
N SER A 193 15.80 11.38 5.76
CA SER A 193 16.84 11.88 4.86
C SER A 193 17.27 13.30 5.25
N THR A 194 17.92 13.45 6.40
CA THR A 194 18.83 14.58 6.69
C THR A 194 19.85 14.12 7.73
N GLY A 195 20.65 13.11 7.37
CA GLY A 195 21.96 12.88 7.97
C GLY A 195 23.04 13.47 7.05
N PRO A 196 24.22 13.87 7.56
CA PRO A 196 25.31 14.46 6.76
C PRO A 196 25.87 13.54 5.66
N ARG A 197 25.42 12.29 5.62
CA ARG A 197 25.64 11.34 4.54
C ARG A 197 24.26 10.94 4.07
N GLY A 198 23.91 11.24 2.82
CA GLY A 198 22.60 10.99 2.21
C GLY A 198 22.23 9.50 2.17
N ILE A 199 21.97 8.91 3.34
CA ILE A 199 21.46 7.56 3.47
C ILE A 199 20.00 7.61 3.06
N HIS A 200 19.72 6.83 2.03
CA HIS A 200 18.46 6.61 1.34
C HIS A 200 17.30 6.45 2.34
N ARG A 201 16.07 6.84 1.94
CA ARG A 201 14.84 6.42 2.64
C ARG A 201 14.89 4.90 2.74
N SER A 202 15.15 4.38 3.93
CA SER A 202 15.29 2.94 4.19
C SER A 202 14.26 2.51 5.21
N TRP A 203 13.83 1.26 5.07
CA TRP A 203 13.04 0.60 6.08
C TRP A 203 13.90 0.30 7.29
N HIS A 204 13.32 0.43 8.49
CA HIS A 204 13.97 0.14 9.75
C HIS A 204 13.11 -0.77 10.61
N THR A 205 13.67 -1.90 11.06
CA THR A 205 13.00 -2.85 11.94
C THR A 205 13.28 -2.53 13.40
N MET A 206 12.21 -2.43 14.19
CA MET A 206 12.28 -2.37 15.65
C MET A 206 11.55 -3.56 16.28
N GLN A 207 12.07 -4.04 17.40
CA GLN A 207 11.45 -5.11 18.18
C GLN A 207 10.84 -4.53 19.46
N LEU A 208 9.63 -4.96 19.78
CA LEU A 208 8.89 -4.56 20.96
C LEU A 208 8.47 -5.82 21.74
N PRO A 209 8.88 -5.96 23.01
CA PRO A 209 8.38 -7.05 23.84
C PRO A 209 6.89 -6.84 24.12
N ILE A 210 6.07 -7.88 23.94
CA ILE A 210 4.67 -7.89 24.39
C ILE A 210 4.59 -8.79 25.62
N ASN A 211 4.36 -8.16 26.77
CA ASN A 211 4.07 -8.89 28.00
C ASN A 211 2.60 -9.31 27.98
N ILE A 212 2.33 -10.62 27.95
CA ILE A 212 0.98 -11.14 28.13
C ILE A 212 0.69 -11.11 29.63
N HIS A 213 -0.16 -10.19 30.08
CA HIS A 213 -0.71 -10.23 31.42
C HIS A 213 -1.96 -11.13 31.43
N GLY A 214 -1.84 -12.32 32.00
CA GLY A 214 -2.92 -13.31 32.14
C GLY A 214 -2.35 -14.68 32.51
N ASN A 215 -3.09 -15.46 33.32
CA ASN A 215 -2.67 -16.80 33.70
C ASN A 215 -2.82 -17.72 32.48
N PRO A 216 -1.76 -18.40 31.99
CA PRO A 216 -1.82 -19.26 30.81
C PRO A 216 -2.72 -20.51 30.97
N ARG A 217 -3.44 -20.63 32.09
CA ARG A 217 -4.39 -21.71 32.41
C ARG A 217 -5.86 -21.30 32.31
N ASP A 218 -6.16 -20.05 31.96
CA ASP A 218 -7.54 -19.56 31.81
C ASP A 218 -8.09 -19.74 30.39
N MET A 219 -7.46 -20.59 29.56
CA MET A 219 -7.95 -21.06 28.25
C MET A 219 -8.16 -22.57 28.24
#